data_AF-A0A969C4H8-F1
#
_entry.id   AF-A0A969C4H8-F1
#
_cell.length_a   1.000
_cell.length_b   1.000
_cell.length_c   1.000
_cell.angle_alpha   90.00
_cell.angle_beta   90.00
_cell.angle_gamma   90.00
#
_symmetry.space_group_name_H-M   'P 1'
#
loop_
_entity.id
_entity.type
_entity.pdbx_description
1 polymer ?
#
loop_
_entity_poly.entity_id
_entity_poly.type
_entity_poly.pdbx_seq_one_letter_code
_entity_poly.pdbx_strand_id
1 'polypeptide(L)'
;MAGQLQEKVAVVTGGSRGIGRATALAMAREGAKVVIASRSVAEGEDTVRLIVNSGGTAQFVKTDVTQTAEIAIVPVVGAEAITGSSRMKAGTAQKLILNMISTVSMIHLGYVKGNRMTNVKASNIKLKERSLRILMSETGLDETVAKDLMTDAGEDLRVAIVMFRAKVDAEKARVVLSENDFVVEKSVELLNTKD
;
A
#
# COMPACT_ATOMS: atom_id res chain seq x y z
N MET A 1 17.78 -21.36 3.16
CA MET A 1 17.24 -20.67 4.35
C MET A 1 16.65 -19.35 3.89
N ALA A 2 15.50 -18.92 4.41
CA ALA A 2 14.95 -17.60 4.09
C ALA A 2 15.91 -16.52 4.59
N GLY A 3 16.17 -15.49 3.77
CA GLY A 3 17.09 -14.40 4.12
C GLY A 3 16.54 -13.54 5.26
N GLN A 4 17.41 -12.82 5.95
CA GLN A 4 17.05 -12.05 7.15
C GLN A 4 16.12 -10.86 6.87
N LEU A 5 15.97 -10.46 5.60
CA LEU A 5 15.19 -9.29 5.17
C LEU A 5 13.97 -9.67 4.33
N GLN A 6 13.50 -10.92 4.43
CA GLN A 6 12.33 -11.39 3.70
C GLN A 6 11.14 -10.43 3.87
N GLU A 7 10.56 -10.02 2.73
CA GLU A 7 9.41 -9.10 2.62
C GLU A 7 9.64 -7.67 3.14
N LYS A 8 10.87 -7.31 3.55
CA LYS A 8 11.19 -5.95 3.94
C LYS A 8 11.49 -5.10 2.71
N VAL A 9 11.17 -3.80 2.80
CA VAL A 9 11.57 -2.81 1.82
C VAL A 9 12.81 -2.09 2.33
N ALA A 10 13.86 -2.03 1.50
CA ALA A 10 15.11 -1.35 1.84
C ALA A 10 15.39 -0.21 0.84
N VAL A 11 15.59 1.01 1.34
CA VAL A 11 15.96 2.15 0.51
C VAL A 11 17.47 2.38 0.65
N VAL A 12 18.20 2.31 -0.47
CA VAL A 12 19.66 2.49 -0.49
C VAL A 12 20.00 3.77 -1.23
N THR A 13 20.31 4.81 -0.46
CA THR A 13 20.81 6.09 -0.99
C THR A 13 22.25 5.91 -1.48
N GLY A 14 22.54 6.40 -2.69
CA GLY A 14 23.83 6.15 -3.35
C GLY A 14 24.00 4.72 -3.86
N GLY A 15 22.91 3.94 -4.00
CA GLY A 15 22.93 2.54 -4.43
C GLY A 15 23.37 2.29 -5.89
N SER A 16 23.78 3.32 -6.63
CA SER A 16 24.11 3.19 -8.06
C SER A 16 25.48 2.57 -8.33
N ARG A 17 26.44 2.64 -7.39
CA ARG A 17 27.81 2.14 -7.59
C ARG A 17 28.53 1.85 -6.26
N GLY A 18 29.72 1.25 -6.37
CA GLY A 18 30.64 1.05 -5.24
C GLY A 18 29.96 0.35 -4.05
N ILE A 19 30.21 0.87 -2.85
CA ILE A 19 29.68 0.33 -1.59
C ILE A 19 28.16 0.33 -1.59
N GLY A 20 27.50 1.41 -2.05
CA GLY A 20 26.04 1.47 -2.08
C GLY A 20 25.43 0.38 -2.96
N ARG A 21 26.01 0.11 -4.14
CA ARG A 21 25.59 -1.01 -5.00
C ARG A 21 25.81 -2.36 -4.31
N ALA A 22 26.96 -2.55 -3.65
CA ALA A 22 27.25 -3.78 -2.92
C ALA A 22 26.24 -4.02 -1.78
N THR A 23 25.88 -2.97 -1.03
CA THR A 23 24.86 -3.02 0.02
C THR A 23 23.49 -3.36 -0.55
N ALA A 24 23.08 -2.74 -1.66
CA ALA A 24 21.81 -3.03 -2.31
C ALA A 24 21.71 -4.48 -2.79
N LEU A 25 22.78 -5.00 -3.41
CA LEU A 25 22.86 -6.40 -3.82
C LEU A 25 22.82 -7.35 -2.62
N ALA A 26 23.52 -7.03 -1.53
CA ALA A 26 23.49 -7.84 -0.31
C ALA A 26 22.09 -7.88 0.33
N MET A 27 21.42 -6.74 0.45
CA MET A 27 20.05 -6.66 0.97
C MET A 27 19.06 -7.44 0.11
N ALA A 28 19.21 -7.36 -1.22
CA ALA A 28 18.38 -8.14 -2.14
C ALA A 28 18.60 -9.66 -1.99
N ARG A 29 19.84 -10.11 -1.79
CA ARG A 29 20.15 -11.53 -1.52
C ARG A 29 19.50 -12.02 -0.22
N GLU A 30 19.35 -11.15 0.76
CA GLU A 30 18.65 -11.43 2.02
C GLU A 30 17.11 -11.35 1.89
N GLY A 31 16.57 -11.15 0.68
CA GLY A 31 15.13 -11.19 0.39
C GLY A 31 14.40 -9.85 0.46
N ALA A 32 15.12 -8.73 0.56
CA ALA A 32 14.50 -7.40 0.56
C ALA A 32 14.02 -6.97 -0.84
N LYS A 33 12.93 -6.20 -0.89
CA LYS A 33 12.56 -5.39 -2.05
C LYS A 33 13.35 -4.07 -1.99
N VAL A 34 14.25 -3.81 -2.94
CA VAL A 34 15.23 -2.73 -2.81
C VAL A 34 14.90 -1.52 -3.69
N VAL A 35 14.90 -0.33 -3.10
CA VAL A 35 14.81 0.95 -3.83
C VAL A 35 16.22 1.54 -3.97
N ILE A 36 16.68 1.70 -5.21
CA ILE A 36 17.94 2.36 -5.54
C ILE A 36 17.68 3.86 -5.68
N ALA A 37 18.12 4.65 -4.70
CA ALA A 37 17.98 6.10 -4.71
C ALA A 37 19.30 6.76 -5.09
N SER A 38 19.41 7.32 -6.29
CA SER A 38 20.66 7.98 -6.73
C SER A 38 20.45 9.03 -7.82
N ARG A 39 21.47 9.89 -8.03
CA ARG A 39 21.47 10.90 -9.09
C ARG A 39 21.65 10.31 -10.49
N SER A 40 22.46 9.27 -10.62
CA SER A 40 22.82 8.70 -11.92
C SER A 40 21.79 7.67 -12.33
N VAL A 41 20.97 8.03 -13.32
CA VAL A 41 19.89 7.17 -13.84
C VAL A 41 20.48 5.88 -14.40
N ALA A 42 21.43 5.98 -15.34
CA ALA A 42 22.04 4.81 -15.99
C ALA A 42 22.66 3.83 -14.98
N GLU A 43 23.48 4.33 -14.04
CA GLU A 43 24.12 3.46 -13.03
C GLU A 43 23.12 2.88 -12.03
N GLY A 44 22.05 3.61 -11.70
CA GLY A 44 20.99 3.14 -10.81
C GLY A 44 20.16 2.03 -11.45
N GLU A 45 19.78 2.21 -12.72
CA GLU A 45 19.10 1.20 -13.54
C GLU A 45 19.98 -0.04 -13.74
N ASP A 46 21.31 0.12 -13.88
CA ASP A 46 22.24 -1.01 -13.91
C ASP A 46 22.21 -1.82 -12.60
N THR A 47 22.19 -1.16 -11.44
CA THR A 47 22.06 -1.88 -10.16
C THR A 47 20.71 -2.63 -10.08
N VAL A 48 19.61 -2.02 -10.52
CA VAL A 48 18.30 -2.68 -10.57
C VAL A 48 18.37 -3.92 -11.46
N ARG A 49 18.95 -3.81 -12.66
CA ARG A 49 19.14 -4.95 -13.57
C ARG A 49 19.93 -6.09 -12.93
N LEU A 50 21.01 -5.78 -12.20
CA LEU A 50 21.79 -6.80 -11.47
C LEU A 50 20.96 -7.51 -10.40
N ILE A 51 20.13 -6.79 -9.64
CA ILE A 51 19.26 -7.37 -8.62
C ILE A 51 18.19 -8.26 -9.27
N VAL A 52 17.52 -7.76 -10.30
CA VAL A 52 16.45 -8.49 -11.01
C VAL A 52 17.00 -9.76 -11.68
N ASN A 53 18.15 -9.69 -12.35
CA ASN A 53 18.79 -10.85 -12.97
C ASN A 53 19.22 -11.91 -11.93
N SER A 54 19.39 -11.52 -10.66
CA SER A 54 19.68 -12.42 -9.55
C SER A 54 18.42 -12.97 -8.87
N GLY A 55 17.23 -12.71 -9.42
CA GLY A 55 15.94 -13.13 -8.86
C GLY A 55 15.39 -12.23 -7.75
N GLY A 56 16.01 -11.07 -7.49
CA GLY A 56 15.56 -10.10 -6.51
C GLY A 56 14.55 -9.09 -7.07
N THR A 57 13.92 -8.31 -6.20
CA THR A 57 13.02 -7.21 -6.59
C THR A 57 13.69 -5.87 -6.33
N ALA A 58 13.76 -5.01 -7.34
CA ALA A 58 14.27 -3.65 -7.15
C ALA A 58 13.59 -2.61 -8.04
N GLN A 59 13.61 -1.35 -7.60
CA GLN A 59 13.14 -0.19 -8.34
C GLN A 59 14.16 0.95 -8.24
N PHE A 60 14.41 1.65 -9.34
CA PHE A 60 15.21 2.86 -9.32
C PHE A 60 14.32 4.08 -9.12
N VAL A 61 14.75 4.99 -8.23
CA VAL A 61 14.15 6.31 -8.04
C VAL A 61 15.28 7.32 -8.18
N LYS A 62 15.15 8.23 -9.14
CA LYS A 62 16.12 9.32 -9.30
C LYS A 62 16.03 10.19 -8.05
N THR A 63 17.14 10.30 -7.31
CA THR A 63 17.17 11.07 -6.07
C THR A 63 18.46 11.87 -6.03
N ASP A 64 18.32 13.18 -6.02
CA ASP A 64 19.41 14.09 -5.70
C ASP A 64 19.25 14.53 -4.24
N VAL A 65 20.04 13.94 -3.36
CA VAL A 65 20.04 14.28 -1.93
C VAL A 65 20.55 15.70 -1.66
N THR A 66 21.14 16.38 -2.65
CA THR A 66 21.47 17.81 -2.56
C THR A 66 20.28 18.72 -2.86
N GLN A 67 19.24 18.19 -3.52
CA GLN A 67 17.93 18.83 -3.59
C GLN A 67 17.10 18.43 -2.36
N THR A 68 16.66 19.41 -1.59
CA THR A 68 15.90 19.18 -0.35
C THR A 68 14.55 18.49 -0.59
N ALA A 69 13.97 18.60 -1.79
CA ALA A 69 12.80 17.86 -2.23
C ALA A 69 12.76 17.73 -3.76
N GLU A 70 12.36 16.57 -4.29
CA GLU A 70 12.07 16.38 -5.72
C GLU A 70 10.78 17.10 -6.13
N ILE A 71 9.77 17.08 -5.26
CA ILE A 71 8.49 17.78 -5.45
C ILE A 71 8.24 18.67 -4.25
N ALA A 72 8.17 19.99 -4.48
CA ALA A 72 7.86 20.97 -3.45
C ALA A 72 6.35 21.29 -3.45
N ILE A 73 5.67 20.99 -2.34
CA ILE A 73 4.28 21.40 -2.11
C ILE A 73 4.30 22.60 -1.16
N VAL A 74 4.12 23.80 -1.71
CA VAL A 74 4.27 25.07 -0.98
C VAL A 74 2.90 25.78 -0.88
N PRO A 75 2.07 25.43 0.11
CA PRO A 75 0.76 26.08 0.29
C PRO A 75 0.93 27.50 0.84
N VAL A 76 0.56 28.51 0.05
CA VAL A 76 0.57 29.91 0.48
C VAL A 76 -0.72 30.21 1.25
N VAL A 77 -0.63 30.21 2.59
CA VAL A 77 -1.78 30.43 3.48
C VAL A 77 -1.94 31.88 3.95
N GLY A 78 -0.98 32.75 3.65
CA GLY A 78 -0.93 34.14 4.09
C GLY A 78 -0.64 34.31 5.59
N ALA A 79 -0.67 35.54 6.09
CA ALA A 79 -0.38 35.87 7.49
C ALA A 79 -1.42 35.24 8.45
N GLU A 80 -0.97 34.66 9.56
CA GLU A 80 -1.85 34.02 10.54
C GLU A 80 -2.68 35.05 11.32
N ALA A 81 -3.86 34.66 11.79
CA ALA A 81 -4.72 35.53 12.60
C ALA A 81 -4.05 35.93 13.92
N ILE A 82 -3.26 35.02 14.51
CA ILE A 82 -2.32 35.31 15.59
C ILE A 82 -0.93 35.25 14.98
N THR A 83 -0.20 36.37 15.02
CA THR A 83 1.14 36.48 14.44
C THR A 83 2.05 35.35 14.93
N GLY A 84 2.56 34.56 13.98
CA GLY A 84 3.46 33.43 14.26
C GLY A 84 2.78 32.11 14.66
N SER A 85 1.46 32.07 14.83
CA SER A 85 0.75 30.83 15.24
C SER A 85 0.48 29.88 14.06
N SER A 86 1.54 29.29 13.51
CA SER A 86 1.48 28.41 12.32
C SER A 86 0.63 27.14 12.51
N ARG A 87 0.29 26.76 13.75
CA ARG A 87 -0.68 25.68 14.01
C ARG A 87 -2.09 25.94 13.46
N MET A 88 -2.38 27.18 13.06
CA MET A 88 -3.67 27.61 12.51
C MET A 88 -3.79 27.26 11.01
N LYS A 89 -3.61 28.22 10.11
CA LYS A 89 -3.84 27.97 8.68
C LYS A 89 -2.78 27.06 8.09
N ALA A 90 -1.50 27.26 8.42
CA ALA A 90 -0.43 26.40 7.91
C ALA A 90 -0.59 24.95 8.39
N GLY A 91 -0.90 24.71 9.66
CA GLY A 91 -1.19 23.38 10.20
C GLY A 91 -2.42 22.72 9.55
N THR A 92 -3.48 23.51 9.29
CA THR A 92 -4.66 23.01 8.55
C THR A 92 -4.30 22.62 7.12
N ALA A 93 -3.52 23.45 6.41
CA ALA A 93 -3.06 23.14 5.06
C ALA A 93 -2.22 21.85 5.02
N GLN A 94 -1.29 21.68 5.97
CA GLN A 94 -0.49 20.45 6.09
C GLN A 94 -1.38 19.22 6.30
N LYS A 95 -2.37 19.28 7.18
CA LYS A 95 -3.31 18.17 7.40
C LYS A 95 -4.06 17.81 6.12
N LEU A 96 -4.56 18.80 5.39
CA LEU A 96 -5.28 18.55 4.14
C LEU A 96 -4.37 17.91 3.09
N ILE A 97 -3.14 18.40 2.95
CA ILE A 97 -2.15 17.84 2.01
C ILE A 97 -1.81 16.40 2.38
N LEU A 98 -1.49 16.11 3.64
CA LEU A 98 -1.17 14.75 4.10
C LEU A 98 -2.35 13.80 3.92
N ASN A 99 -3.57 14.27 4.19
CA ASN A 99 -4.79 13.51 3.94
C ASN A 99 -4.96 13.21 2.45
N MET A 100 -4.71 14.16 1.56
CA MET A 100 -4.80 13.95 0.11
C MET A 100 -3.77 12.92 -0.36
N ILE A 101 -2.50 13.09 0.01
CA ILE A 101 -1.41 12.19 -0.41
C ILE A 101 -1.71 10.76 0.03
N SER A 102 -2.02 10.57 1.31
CA SER A 102 -2.32 9.23 1.84
C SER A 102 -3.58 8.63 1.21
N THR A 103 -4.67 9.40 1.09
CA THR A 103 -5.93 8.89 0.53
C THR A 103 -5.78 8.51 -0.94
N VAL A 104 -5.19 9.37 -1.76
CA VAL A 104 -4.97 9.11 -3.20
C VAL A 104 -4.05 7.91 -3.40
N SER A 105 -3.00 7.78 -2.58
CA SER A 105 -2.12 6.61 -2.63
C SER A 105 -2.89 5.32 -2.34
N MET A 106 -3.74 5.30 -1.31
CA MET A 106 -4.53 4.12 -0.95
C MET A 106 -5.60 3.77 -2.00
N ILE A 107 -6.15 4.76 -2.70
CA ILE A 107 -7.04 4.55 -3.85
C ILE A 107 -6.26 3.87 -4.99
N HIS A 108 -5.08 4.40 -5.36
CA HIS A 108 -4.26 3.81 -6.43
C HIS A 108 -3.73 2.41 -6.09
N LEU A 109 -3.53 2.11 -4.82
CA LEU A 109 -3.17 0.76 -4.36
C LEU A 109 -4.35 -0.23 -4.35
N GLY A 110 -5.57 0.21 -4.67
CA GLY A 110 -6.75 -0.68 -4.77
C GLY A 110 -7.45 -0.96 -3.44
N TYR A 111 -7.14 -0.22 -2.37
CA TYR A 111 -7.77 -0.40 -1.05
C TYR A 111 -9.11 0.30 -0.88
N VAL A 112 -9.55 1.00 -1.92
CA VAL A 112 -10.82 1.72 -2.00
C VAL A 112 -11.51 1.33 -3.30
N LYS A 113 -12.78 0.93 -3.22
CA LYS A 113 -13.64 0.72 -4.40
C LYS A 113 -14.73 1.77 -4.44
N GLY A 114 -14.79 2.55 -5.52
CA GLY A 114 -15.65 3.73 -5.58
C GLY A 114 -15.31 4.69 -4.44
N ASN A 115 -16.23 4.87 -3.49
CA ASN A 115 -16.03 5.65 -2.27
C ASN A 115 -16.00 4.80 -0.98
N ARG A 116 -15.86 3.47 -1.10
CA ARG A 116 -15.88 2.51 0.03
C ARG A 116 -14.48 1.97 0.31
N MET A 117 -14.04 2.10 1.55
CA MET A 117 -12.77 1.54 2.04
C MET A 117 -12.94 0.04 2.28
N THR A 118 -12.65 -0.77 1.27
CA THR A 118 -12.82 -2.24 1.31
C THR A 118 -11.73 -2.92 2.13
N ASN A 119 -10.55 -2.30 2.29
CA ASN A 119 -9.48 -2.80 3.16
C ASN A 119 -9.55 -2.21 4.58
N VAL A 120 -10.67 -2.46 5.27
CA VAL A 120 -10.90 -1.94 6.64
C VAL A 120 -10.55 -2.99 7.68
N LYS A 121 -9.79 -2.60 8.73
CA LYS A 121 -9.56 -3.44 9.91
C LYS A 121 -10.57 -3.11 11.00
N ALA A 122 -11.51 -4.00 11.26
CA ALA A 122 -12.58 -3.77 12.23
C ALA A 122 -12.12 -3.99 13.67
N SER A 123 -11.57 -2.94 14.31
CA SER A 123 -11.05 -3.02 15.69
C SER A 123 -12.04 -2.63 16.80
N ASN A 124 -13.21 -2.12 16.44
CA ASN A 124 -14.25 -1.70 17.39
C ASN A 124 -15.65 -1.87 16.79
N ILE A 125 -16.67 -1.78 17.62
CA ILE A 125 -18.08 -2.01 17.26
C ILE A 125 -18.50 -1.12 16.08
N LYS A 126 -18.18 0.18 16.12
CA LYS A 126 -18.47 1.11 15.01
C LYS A 126 -17.83 0.66 13.69
N LEU A 127 -16.60 0.15 13.73
CA LEU A 127 -15.92 -0.33 12.53
C LEU A 127 -16.50 -1.66 12.03
N LYS A 128 -16.96 -2.54 12.92
CA LYS A 128 -17.68 -3.77 12.53
C LYS A 128 -19.00 -3.46 11.84
N GLU A 129 -19.79 -2.56 12.40
CA GLU A 129 -21.04 -2.08 11.79
C GLU A 129 -20.79 -1.40 10.44
N ARG A 130 -19.70 -0.63 10.33
CA ARG A 130 -19.29 -0.04 9.05
C ARG A 130 -18.90 -1.12 8.03
N SER A 131 -18.15 -2.15 8.43
CA SER A 131 -17.83 -3.28 7.55
C SER A 131 -19.09 -3.96 7.03
N LEU A 132 -20.06 -4.26 7.90
CA LEU A 132 -21.33 -4.86 7.50
C LEU A 132 -22.07 -4.00 6.47
N ARG A 133 -22.18 -2.69 6.69
CA ARG A 133 -22.79 -1.78 5.71
C ARG A 133 -22.05 -1.72 4.38
N ILE A 134 -20.71 -1.76 4.40
CA ILE A 134 -19.91 -1.82 3.18
C ILE A 134 -20.18 -3.13 2.44
N LEU A 135 -20.21 -4.26 3.16
CA LEU A 135 -20.51 -5.57 2.57
C LEU A 135 -21.87 -5.56 1.88
N MET A 136 -22.93 -5.15 2.58
CA MET A 136 -24.29 -5.05 2.02
C MET A 136 -24.32 -4.16 0.77
N SER A 137 -23.62 -3.02 0.79
CA SER A 137 -23.54 -2.13 -0.37
C SER A 137 -22.76 -2.71 -1.55
N GLU A 138 -21.81 -3.63 -1.31
CA GLU A 138 -20.97 -4.25 -2.33
C GLU A 138 -21.60 -5.51 -2.94
N THR A 139 -22.46 -6.19 -2.19
CA THR A 139 -23.05 -7.49 -2.55
C THR A 139 -24.55 -7.44 -2.83
N GLY A 140 -25.26 -6.42 -2.31
CA GLY A 140 -26.72 -6.34 -2.35
C GLY A 140 -27.42 -7.32 -1.40
N LEU A 141 -26.69 -7.95 -0.47
CA LEU A 141 -27.24 -8.87 0.51
C LEU A 141 -28.04 -8.16 1.61
N ASP A 142 -29.08 -8.83 2.09
CA ASP A 142 -29.81 -8.44 3.29
C ASP A 142 -28.93 -8.58 4.54
N GLU A 143 -29.28 -7.81 5.58
CA GLU A 143 -28.47 -7.71 6.80
C GLU A 143 -28.22 -9.07 7.48
N THR A 144 -29.23 -9.93 7.54
CA THR A 144 -29.11 -11.27 8.16
C THR A 144 -28.07 -12.12 7.43
N VAL A 145 -28.19 -12.22 6.10
CA VAL A 145 -27.26 -13.02 5.28
C VAL A 145 -25.86 -12.41 5.30
N ALA A 146 -25.75 -11.08 5.32
CA ALA A 146 -24.47 -10.39 5.42
C ALA A 146 -23.77 -10.62 6.77
N LYS A 147 -24.53 -10.74 7.88
CA LYS A 147 -23.99 -11.06 9.20
C LYS A 147 -23.46 -12.49 9.27
N ASP A 148 -24.19 -13.44 8.70
CA ASP A 148 -23.75 -14.84 8.63
C ASP A 148 -22.46 -14.93 7.82
N LEU A 149 -22.41 -14.30 6.63
CA LEU A 149 -21.21 -14.26 5.80
C LEU A 149 -20.01 -13.57 6.49
N MET A 150 -20.24 -12.49 7.25
CA MET A 150 -19.19 -11.85 8.05
C MET A 150 -18.65 -12.78 9.14
N THR A 151 -19.53 -13.58 9.76
CA THR A 151 -19.16 -14.56 10.78
C THR A 151 -18.29 -15.67 10.17
N ASP A 152 -18.70 -16.21 9.02
CA ASP A 152 -17.93 -17.22 8.28
C ASP A 152 -16.58 -16.69 7.80
N ALA A 153 -16.52 -15.41 7.45
CA ALA A 153 -15.29 -14.73 7.06
C ALA A 153 -14.35 -14.41 8.24
N GLY A 154 -14.75 -14.71 9.48
CA GLY A 154 -13.96 -14.38 10.68
C GLY A 154 -13.88 -12.89 10.94
N GLU A 155 -14.96 -12.15 10.66
CA GLU A 155 -15.10 -10.70 10.83
C GLU A 155 -14.21 -9.84 9.89
N ASP A 156 -13.62 -10.45 8.87
CA ASP A 156 -12.82 -9.73 7.85
C ASP A 156 -13.68 -9.40 6.61
N LEU A 157 -13.93 -8.11 6.41
CA LEU A 157 -14.69 -7.59 5.28
C LEU A 157 -14.13 -8.06 3.92
N ARG A 158 -12.80 -8.09 3.79
CA ARG A 158 -12.15 -8.43 2.51
C ARG A 158 -12.42 -9.88 2.14
N VAL A 159 -12.30 -10.76 3.13
CA VAL A 159 -12.57 -12.19 3.01
C VAL A 159 -14.04 -12.39 2.63
N ALA A 160 -14.97 -11.73 3.33
CA ALA A 160 -16.40 -11.80 3.03
C ALA A 160 -16.73 -11.39 1.58
N ILE A 161 -16.17 -10.28 1.09
CA ILE A 161 -16.39 -9.82 -0.29
C ILE A 161 -15.83 -10.83 -1.30
N VAL A 162 -14.63 -11.38 -1.06
CA VAL A 162 -14.02 -12.36 -1.96
C VAL A 162 -14.82 -13.67 -1.98
N MET A 163 -15.22 -14.18 -0.82
CA MET A 163 -16.08 -15.38 -0.71
C MET A 163 -17.35 -15.22 -1.53
N PHE A 164 -18.04 -14.08 -1.39
CA PHE A 164 -19.28 -13.82 -2.13
C PHE A 164 -19.07 -13.70 -3.64
N ARG A 165 -18.07 -12.92 -4.08
CA ARG A 165 -17.87 -12.61 -5.50
C ARG A 165 -17.24 -13.75 -6.30
N ALA A 166 -16.29 -14.46 -5.70
CA ALA A 166 -15.58 -15.56 -6.34
C ALA A 166 -16.15 -16.95 -5.98
N LYS A 167 -17.19 -17.00 -5.12
CA LYS A 167 -17.84 -18.25 -4.68
C LYS A 167 -16.85 -19.28 -4.11
N VAL A 168 -15.92 -18.81 -3.28
CA VAL A 168 -14.89 -19.63 -2.61
C VAL A 168 -15.11 -19.66 -1.11
N ASP A 169 -14.51 -20.64 -0.44
CA ASP A 169 -14.47 -20.69 1.02
C ASP A 169 -13.54 -19.62 1.63
N ALA A 170 -13.65 -19.44 2.95
CA ALA A 170 -12.91 -18.44 3.70
C ALA A 170 -11.38 -18.70 3.70
N GLU A 171 -10.95 -19.95 3.62
CA GLU A 171 -9.53 -20.32 3.67
C GLU A 171 -8.84 -19.92 2.37
N LYS A 172 -9.41 -20.33 1.23
CA LYS A 172 -8.95 -19.98 -0.11
C LYS A 172 -8.98 -18.47 -0.32
N ALA A 173 -10.03 -17.78 0.14
CA ALA A 173 -10.10 -16.33 0.09
C ALA A 173 -8.95 -15.64 0.85
N ARG A 174 -8.63 -16.11 2.07
CA ARG A 174 -7.51 -15.55 2.86
C ARG A 174 -6.16 -15.75 2.20
N VAL A 175 -5.91 -16.95 1.66
CA VAL A 175 -4.64 -17.26 0.97
C VAL A 175 -4.44 -16.31 -0.20
N VAL A 176 -5.43 -16.21 -1.09
CA VAL A 176 -5.33 -15.36 -2.29
C VAL A 176 -5.22 -13.88 -1.94
N LEU A 177 -5.90 -13.42 -0.88
CA LEU A 177 -5.74 -12.05 -0.38
C LEU A 177 -4.31 -11.80 0.10
N SER A 178 -3.71 -12.73 0.85
CA SER A 178 -2.35 -12.57 1.36
C SER A 178 -1.30 -12.52 0.24
N GLU A 179 -1.49 -13.28 -0.84
CA GLU A 179 -0.61 -13.28 -2.01
C GLU A 179 -0.74 -12.00 -2.87
N ASN A 180 -1.78 -11.20 -2.63
CA ASN A 180 -2.14 -10.03 -3.46
C ASN A 180 -2.25 -8.74 -2.66
N ASP A 181 -1.42 -8.60 -1.62
CA ASP A 181 -1.33 -7.40 -0.78
C ASP A 181 -2.69 -7.00 -0.15
N PHE A 182 -3.62 -7.95 -0.01
CA PHE A 182 -4.99 -7.74 0.48
C PHE A 182 -5.85 -6.80 -0.40
N VAL A 183 -5.55 -6.71 -1.70
CA VAL A 183 -6.35 -5.96 -2.67
C VAL A 183 -7.51 -6.82 -3.16
N VAL A 184 -8.72 -6.49 -2.73
CA VAL A 184 -9.94 -7.28 -2.99
C VAL A 184 -10.20 -7.48 -4.49
N GLU A 185 -10.16 -6.42 -5.30
CA GLU A 185 -10.48 -6.53 -6.73
C GLU A 185 -9.50 -7.45 -7.47
N LYS A 186 -8.20 -7.30 -7.20
CA LYS A 186 -7.15 -8.16 -7.76
C LYS A 186 -7.35 -9.63 -7.37
N SER A 187 -7.70 -9.89 -6.11
CA SER A 187 -7.98 -11.25 -5.63
C SER A 187 -9.21 -11.88 -6.28
N VAL A 188 -10.28 -11.10 -6.50
CA VAL A 188 -11.49 -11.58 -7.19
C VAL A 188 -11.20 -11.88 -8.66
N GLU A 189 -10.49 -10.99 -9.37
CA GLU A 189 -10.12 -11.18 -10.77
C GLU A 189 -9.31 -12.46 -10.99
N LEU A 190 -8.31 -12.71 -10.14
CA LEU A 190 -7.46 -13.91 -10.20
C LEU A 190 -8.22 -15.22 -9.93
N LEU A 191 -9.22 -15.18 -9.06
CA LEU A 191 -10.04 -16.36 -8.79
C LEU A 191 -11.01 -16.66 -9.95
N ASN A 192 -11.56 -15.63 -10.57
CA ASN A 192 -12.50 -15.78 -11.69
C ASN A 192 -11.82 -16.12 -13.04
N THR A 193 -10.51 -15.92 -13.19
CA THR A 193 -9.75 -16.29 -14.41
C THR A 193 -9.19 -17.71 -14.38
N LYS A 194 -9.31 -18.43 -13.26
CA LYS A 194 -8.80 -19.80 -13.10
C LYS A 194 -9.85 -20.91 -13.36
N ASP A 195 -11.04 -20.52 -13.81
CA ASP A 195 -12.11 -21.40 -14.32
C ASP A 195 -12.25 -21.26 -15.84
#